data_AF-A0A7C3IF17-F1
#
_entry.id   AF-A0A7C3IF17-F1
#
_cell.length_a   1.000
_cell.length_b   1.000
_cell.length_c   1.000
_cell.angle_alpha   90.00
_cell.angle_beta   90.00
_cell.angle_gamma   90.00
#
_symmetry.space_group_name_H-M   'P 1'
#
loop_
_entity.id
_entity.type
_entity.pdbx_description
1 polymer ?
#
loop_
_entity_poly.entity_id
_entity_poly.type
_entity_poly.pdbx_seq_one_letter_code
_entity_poly.pdbx_strand_id
1 'polypeptide(L)'
;SPGLAYRSPEAATLRRLYEYDPFAGLEPDYIDEPAGAIAGTPTALATAPGNLFLGIQANAWSEFMRDGRRVEYMLFPRLLALAETAWKGKKRSSYEDFVHRLEAGHCGSSRTIFAQRNINFCPLYER
;
A
#
# COMPACT_ATOMS: atom_id res chain seq x y z
N SER A 1 4.87 0.95 -18.11
CA SER A 1 4.29 -0.28 -18.64
C SER A 1 4.43 -1.39 -17.59
N PRO A 2 3.39 -2.19 -17.29
CA PRO A 2 3.40 -3.21 -16.22
C PRO A 2 4.59 -4.17 -16.27
N GLY A 3 5.17 -4.38 -17.46
CA GLY A 3 6.35 -5.22 -17.67
C GLY A 3 7.68 -4.67 -17.12
N LEU A 4 7.76 -3.40 -16.71
CA LEU A 4 9.01 -2.82 -16.22
C LEU A 4 9.29 -3.20 -14.75
N ALA A 5 8.24 -3.33 -13.93
CA ALA A 5 8.35 -3.73 -12.53
C ALA A 5 8.89 -5.17 -12.36
N TYR A 6 8.67 -6.04 -13.34
CA TYR A 6 9.18 -7.41 -13.35
C TYR A 6 10.63 -7.53 -13.85
N ARG A 7 11.22 -6.47 -14.41
CA ARG A 7 12.60 -6.50 -14.94
C ARG A 7 13.68 -6.22 -13.91
N SER A 8 13.34 -5.59 -12.78
CA SER A 8 14.26 -5.38 -11.67
C SER A 8 13.81 -6.21 -10.47
N PRO A 9 14.63 -7.18 -10.00
CA PRO A 9 14.34 -7.96 -8.79
C PRO A 9 14.07 -7.07 -7.56
N GLU A 10 14.72 -5.90 -7.51
CA GLU A 10 14.59 -4.95 -6.40
C GLU A 10 13.29 -4.14 -6.45
N ALA A 11 12.71 -3.93 -7.64
CA ALA A 11 11.52 -3.11 -7.81
C ALA A 11 10.25 -3.77 -7.23
N ALA A 12 10.30 -5.08 -6.99
CA ALA A 12 9.16 -5.87 -6.53
C ALA A 12 9.24 -6.24 -5.03
N THR A 13 10.24 -5.78 -4.29
CA THR A 13 10.40 -6.13 -2.87
C THR A 13 9.42 -5.37 -1.98
N LEU A 14 8.97 -6.02 -0.91
CA LEU A 14 8.06 -5.42 0.06
C LEU A 14 8.70 -4.22 0.77
N ARG A 15 10.00 -4.32 1.07
CA ARG A 15 10.80 -3.24 1.66
C ARG A 15 10.76 -1.98 0.81
N ARG A 16 11.06 -2.09 -0.49
CA ARG A 16 11.08 -0.92 -1.39
C ARG A 16 9.70 -0.28 -1.53
N LEU A 17 8.64 -1.09 -1.57
CA LEU A 17 7.27 -0.60 -1.56
C LEU A 17 6.95 0.19 -0.29
N TYR A 18 7.38 -0.32 0.87
CA TYR A 18 7.10 0.29 2.16
C TYR A 18 7.97 1.53 2.43
N GLU A 19 9.22 1.55 1.96
CA GLU A 19 10.13 2.68 2.15
C GLU A 19 9.86 3.83 1.17
N TYR A 20 9.21 3.56 0.03
CA TYR A 20 8.81 4.59 -0.91
C TYR A 20 7.95 5.67 -0.22
N ASP A 21 8.32 6.94 -0.42
CA ASP A 21 7.57 8.09 0.09
C ASP A 21 6.68 8.67 -1.03
N PRO A 22 5.37 8.38 -1.02
CA PRO A 22 4.44 8.94 -2.00
C PRO A 22 4.10 10.42 -1.72
N PHE A 23 4.53 10.97 -0.58
CA PHE A 23 4.28 12.36 -0.19
C PHE A 23 5.49 13.27 -0.44
N ALA A 24 6.57 12.74 -0.99
CA ALA A 24 7.77 13.52 -1.30
C ALA A 24 7.43 14.64 -2.30
N GLY A 25 7.71 15.88 -1.92
CA GLY A 25 7.40 17.08 -2.73
C GLY A 25 6.00 17.65 -2.54
N LEU A 26 5.18 17.10 -1.62
CA LEU A 26 3.96 17.74 -1.16
C LEU A 26 4.27 18.69 0.02
N GLU A 27 3.66 19.88 0.01
CA GLU A 27 3.83 20.88 1.07
C GLU A 27 3.37 20.34 2.45
N PRO A 28 4.02 20.74 3.56
CA PRO A 28 3.82 20.13 4.89
C PRO A 28 2.41 20.21 5.48
N ASP A 29 1.65 21.26 5.15
CA ASP A 29 0.32 21.54 5.72
C ASP A 29 -0.76 20.53 5.27
N TYR A 30 -0.41 19.64 4.34
CA TYR A 30 -1.32 18.71 3.68
C TYR A 30 -1.63 17.42 4.48
N ILE A 31 -0.82 17.07 5.49
CA ILE A 31 -0.77 15.68 6.02
C ILE A 31 -1.45 15.52 7.39
N ASP A 32 -1.76 16.62 8.08
CA ASP A 32 -2.29 16.60 9.45
C ASP A 32 -3.69 17.22 9.62
N GLU A 33 -4.28 17.78 8.56
CA GLU A 33 -5.68 18.24 8.57
C GLU A 33 -6.63 17.02 8.41
N PRO A 34 -7.62 16.84 9.30
CA PRO A 34 -8.55 15.71 9.19
C PRO A 34 -9.33 15.79 7.88
N ALA A 35 -9.56 14.63 7.25
CA ALA A 35 -10.36 14.44 6.04
C ALA A 35 -11.83 14.86 6.26
N GLY A 36 -12.07 16.16 6.41
CA GLY A 36 -13.28 16.75 6.94
C GLY A 36 -13.74 17.96 6.15
N ALA A 37 -13.80 17.85 4.82
CA ALA A 37 -14.60 18.75 3.99
C ALA A 37 -14.81 18.16 2.59
N ILE A 38 -15.48 17.01 2.49
CA ILE A 38 -16.15 16.62 1.23
C ILE A 38 -17.48 17.38 1.16
N ALA A 39 -17.43 18.72 1.15
CA ALA A 39 -18.59 19.54 0.83
C ALA A 39 -18.77 19.46 -0.68
N GLY A 40 -19.73 18.64 -1.11
CA GLY A 40 -19.99 18.39 -2.52
C GLY A 40 -20.33 19.69 -3.26
N THR A 41 -19.53 20.04 -4.26
CA THR A 41 -19.95 20.56 -5.58
C THR A 41 -18.69 20.58 -6.47
N PRO A 42 -18.68 20.05 -7.70
CA PRO A 42 -17.56 20.20 -8.61
C PRO A 42 -17.69 21.58 -9.30
N THR A 43 -17.54 22.66 -8.55
CA THR A 43 -17.61 24.00 -9.12
C THR A 43 -16.24 24.65 -9.07
N ALA A 44 -15.69 24.76 -10.29
CA ALA A 44 -14.54 25.56 -10.68
C ALA A 44 -13.18 25.05 -10.20
N LEU A 45 -12.31 24.85 -11.19
CA LEU A 45 -10.85 24.88 -11.08
C LEU A 45 -10.43 26.06 -10.21
N ALA A 46 -10.30 25.84 -8.90
CA ALA A 46 -9.73 26.82 -7.99
C ALA A 46 -8.22 26.76 -8.14
N THR A 47 -7.70 27.75 -8.84
CA THR A 47 -6.30 28.05 -9.13
C THR A 47 -5.52 28.35 -7.85
N ALA A 48 -5.35 27.35 -6.99
CA ALA A 48 -4.43 27.36 -5.86
C ALA A 48 -3.55 26.09 -5.97
N PRO A 49 -2.22 26.19 -6.07
CA PRO A 49 -1.32 25.04 -6.27
C PRO A 49 -1.15 24.16 -5.01
N GLY A 50 -2.16 24.07 -4.13
CA GLY A 50 -2.04 23.46 -2.80
C GLY A 50 -2.62 22.05 -2.63
N ASN A 51 -3.75 21.70 -3.27
CA ASN A 51 -4.52 20.50 -2.90
C ASN A 51 -4.87 19.60 -4.10
N LEU A 52 -3.87 18.98 -4.74
CA LEU A 52 -4.10 18.03 -5.85
C LEU A 52 -3.96 16.55 -5.46
N PHE A 53 -3.59 16.24 -4.22
CA PHE A 53 -3.55 14.86 -3.74
C PHE A 53 -4.91 14.50 -3.13
N LEU A 54 -5.48 13.36 -3.52
CA LEU A 54 -6.74 12.84 -2.97
C LEU A 54 -6.49 11.62 -2.08
N GLY A 55 -5.43 10.86 -2.36
CA GLY A 55 -5.11 9.64 -1.64
C GLY A 55 -4.23 8.70 -2.47
N ILE A 56 -4.08 7.49 -1.96
CA ILE A 56 -3.28 6.43 -2.57
C ILE A 56 -4.22 5.36 -3.14
N GLN A 57 -3.91 4.88 -4.34
CA GLN A 57 -4.63 3.80 -5.01
C GLN A 57 -3.68 2.65 -5.33
N ALA A 58 -4.12 1.42 -5.03
CA ALA A 58 -3.42 0.19 -5.37
C ALA A 58 -4.10 -0.46 -6.58
N ASN A 59 -3.45 -0.44 -7.74
CA ASN A 59 -3.98 -1.05 -8.96
C ASN A 59 -3.45 -2.48 -9.13
N ALA A 60 -4.36 -3.41 -9.37
CA ALA A 60 -4.05 -4.80 -9.71
C ALA A 60 -4.52 -5.08 -11.13
N TRP A 61 -3.58 -5.44 -12.00
CA TRP A 61 -3.84 -5.77 -13.39
C TRP A 61 -3.93 -7.29 -13.53
N SER A 62 -5.07 -7.79 -14.01
CA SER A 62 -5.42 -9.22 -13.94
C SER A 62 -5.03 -10.00 -15.18
N GLU A 63 -4.24 -9.46 -16.12
CA GLU A 63 -3.93 -10.11 -17.40
C GLU A 63 -3.29 -11.50 -17.22
N PHE A 64 -2.58 -11.71 -16.11
CA PHE A 64 -1.90 -12.97 -15.76
C PHE A 64 -2.40 -13.59 -14.45
N MET A 65 -3.57 -13.19 -13.95
CA MET A 65 -4.17 -13.69 -12.71
C MET A 65 -5.45 -14.47 -13.02
N ARG A 66 -5.31 -15.77 -13.29
CA ARG A 66 -6.41 -16.63 -13.79
C ARG A 66 -7.43 -17.03 -12.72
N ASP A 67 -7.04 -17.01 -11.45
CA ASP A 67 -7.88 -17.44 -10.33
C ASP A 67 -7.70 -16.52 -9.12
N GLY A 68 -8.67 -16.57 -8.21
CA GLY A 68 -8.68 -15.73 -7.01
C GLY A 68 -7.48 -15.98 -6.09
N ARG A 69 -6.98 -17.22 -5.99
CA ARG A 69 -5.81 -17.51 -5.15
C ARG A 69 -4.55 -16.88 -5.73
N ARG A 70 -4.44 -16.77 -7.06
CA ARG A 70 -3.37 -16.05 -7.73
C ARG A 70 -3.46 -14.55 -7.49
N VAL A 71 -4.68 -13.98 -7.48
CA VAL A 71 -4.89 -12.58 -7.11
C VAL A 71 -4.44 -12.32 -5.67
N GLU A 72 -4.88 -13.14 -4.72
CA GLU A 72 -4.50 -13.02 -3.30
C GLU A 72 -2.98 -13.12 -3.11
N TYR A 73 -2.33 -14.08 -3.76
CA TYR A 73 -0.87 -14.22 -3.75
C TYR A 73 -0.16 -12.98 -4.32
N MET A 74 -0.74 -12.37 -5.34
CA MET A 74 -0.17 -11.16 -5.96
C MET A 74 -0.47 -9.89 -5.14
N LEU A 75 -1.53 -9.85 -4.35
CA LEU A 75 -1.88 -8.70 -3.52
C LEU A 75 -1.21 -8.73 -2.16
N PHE A 76 -1.26 -9.85 -1.45
CA PHE A 76 -0.75 -9.95 -0.10
C PHE A 76 0.71 -10.42 -0.06
N PRO A 77 1.56 -9.80 0.78
CA PRO A 77 1.25 -8.78 1.81
C PRO A 77 1.36 -7.31 1.34
N ARG A 78 1.68 -7.05 0.07
CA ARG A 78 1.92 -5.69 -0.48
C ARG A 78 0.77 -4.72 -0.24
N LEU A 79 -0.47 -5.21 -0.33
CA LEU A 79 -1.66 -4.40 -0.09
C LEU A 79 -1.70 -3.84 1.34
N LEU A 80 -1.20 -4.58 2.34
CA LEU A 80 -1.13 -4.11 3.73
C LEU A 80 -0.11 -2.98 3.90
N ALA A 81 1.03 -3.06 3.20
CA ALA A 81 2.03 -1.99 3.20
C ALA A 81 1.48 -0.68 2.61
N LEU A 82 0.71 -0.79 1.52
CA LEU A 82 0.03 0.36 0.91
C LEU A 82 -1.07 0.92 1.81
N ALA A 83 -1.87 0.06 2.44
CA ALA A 83 -2.92 0.47 3.37
C ALA A 83 -2.34 1.22 4.59
N GLU A 84 -1.22 0.75 5.14
CA GLU A 84 -0.55 1.44 6.24
C GLU A 84 -0.01 2.80 5.81
N THR A 85 0.57 2.90 4.61
CA THR A 85 1.05 4.17 4.06
C THR A 85 -0.09 5.15 3.82
N ALA A 86 -1.23 4.68 3.31
CA ALA A 86 -2.41 5.51 3.10
C ALA A 86 -3.05 5.99 4.41
N TRP A 87 -3.05 5.14 5.45
CA TRP A 87 -3.71 5.44 6.72
C TRP A 87 -2.86 6.28 7.68
N LYS A 88 -1.57 5.93 7.83
CA LYS A 88 -0.66 6.62 8.76
C LYS A 88 0.12 7.75 8.12
N GLY A 89 0.21 7.80 6.79
CA GLY A 89 1.00 8.80 6.07
C GLY A 89 2.45 8.86 6.56
N LYS A 90 2.93 10.07 6.87
CA LYS A 90 4.28 10.30 7.43
C LYS A 90 4.48 9.77 8.86
N LYS A 91 3.42 9.42 9.59
CA LYS A 91 3.48 8.86 10.95
C LYS A 91 3.65 7.34 10.98
N ARG A 92 3.96 6.70 9.84
CA ARG A 92 4.17 5.25 9.75
C ARG A 92 5.43 4.82 10.49
N SER A 93 5.40 3.61 11.06
CA SER A 93 6.55 3.01 11.74
C SER A 93 7.64 2.59 10.74
N SER A 94 8.81 2.18 11.25
CA SER A 94 9.87 1.58 10.43
C SER A 94 9.39 0.29 9.74
N TYR A 95 10.11 -0.11 8.69
CA TYR A 95 9.83 -1.34 7.96
C TYR A 95 9.92 -2.57 8.87
N GLU A 96 10.90 -2.59 9.78
CA GLU A 96 11.13 -3.68 10.72
C GLU A 96 9.96 -3.85 11.70
N ASP A 97 9.37 -2.75 12.20
CA ASP A 97 8.15 -2.80 13.01
C ASP A 97 6.94 -3.31 12.21
N PHE A 98 6.83 -2.89 10.94
CA PHE A 98 5.79 -3.38 10.05
C PHE A 98 5.89 -4.89 9.81
N VAL A 99 7.08 -5.41 9.52
CA VAL A 99 7.32 -6.85 9.33
C VAL A 99 7.00 -7.62 10.62
N HIS A 100 7.46 -7.14 11.77
CA HIS A 100 7.16 -7.77 13.06
C HIS A 100 5.65 -7.86 13.33
N ARG A 101 4.88 -6.78 13.08
CA ARG A 101 3.41 -6.80 13.20
C ARG A 101 2.74 -7.71 12.16
N LEU A 102 3.29 -7.76 10.95
CA LEU A 102 2.78 -8.61 9.88
C LEU A 102 2.95 -10.09 10.21
N GLU A 103 4.11 -10.50 10.70
CA GLU A 103 4.38 -11.89 11.09
C GLU A 103 3.56 -12.29 12.32
N ALA A 104 3.51 -11.44 13.35
CA ALA A 104 2.77 -11.71 14.57
C ALA A 104 1.25 -11.79 14.35
N GLY A 105 0.69 -10.93 13.50
CA GLY A 105 -0.77 -10.83 13.30
C GLY A 105 -1.32 -11.59 12.08
N HIS A 106 -0.54 -11.70 11.00
CA HIS A 106 -1.07 -12.09 9.68
C HIS A 106 -0.42 -13.35 9.11
N CYS A 107 0.92 -13.48 9.11
CA CYS A 107 1.61 -14.48 8.27
C CYS A 107 2.23 -15.69 9.01
N GLY A 108 2.33 -15.69 10.35
CA GLY A 108 3.19 -16.63 11.07
C GLY A 108 2.63 -18.00 11.49
N SER A 109 1.36 -18.12 11.92
CA SER A 109 0.87 -19.34 12.60
C SER A 109 -0.60 -19.65 12.28
N SER A 110 -1.09 -20.84 12.65
CA SER A 110 -2.49 -21.25 12.40
C SER A 110 -3.54 -20.31 13.05
N ARG A 111 -3.13 -19.47 14.00
CA ARG A 111 -3.99 -18.48 14.68
C ARG A 111 -4.00 -17.11 14.01
N THR A 112 -3.22 -16.88 12.96
CA THR A 112 -3.16 -15.58 12.29
C THR A 112 -4.34 -15.37 11.35
N ILE A 113 -4.60 -14.11 10.99
CA ILE A 113 -5.75 -13.73 10.18
C ILE A 113 -5.75 -14.46 8.82
N PHE A 114 -4.59 -14.59 8.17
CA PHE A 114 -4.52 -15.25 6.86
C PHE A 114 -4.76 -16.75 6.96
N ALA A 115 -4.26 -17.41 8.01
CA ALA A 115 -4.54 -18.82 8.24
C ALA A 115 -6.02 -19.07 8.55
N GLN A 116 -6.63 -18.25 9.43
CA GLN A 116 -8.04 -18.37 9.79
C GLN A 116 -8.99 -18.11 8.61
N ARG A 117 -8.63 -17.17 7.73
CA ARG A 117 -9.42 -16.79 6.56
C ARG A 117 -9.04 -17.56 5.29
N ASN A 118 -8.07 -18.49 5.39
CA ASN A 118 -7.55 -19.26 4.26
C ASN A 118 -7.11 -18.37 3.07
N ILE A 119 -6.48 -17.22 3.37
CA ILE A 119 -6.00 -16.26 2.37
C ILE A 119 -4.63 -16.73 1.87
N ASN A 120 -4.48 -16.84 0.55
CA ASN A 120 -3.19 -17.12 -0.06
C ASN A 120 -2.33 -15.86 -0.09
N PHE A 121 -1.05 -15.95 0.25
CA PHE A 121 -0.15 -14.79 0.24
C PHE A 121 1.23 -15.17 -0.26
N CYS A 122 1.95 -14.19 -0.81
CA CYS A 122 3.35 -14.37 -1.16
C CYS A 122 4.18 -14.38 0.13
N PRO A 123 4.95 -15.45 0.43
CA PRO A 123 5.79 -15.47 1.60
C PRO A 123 6.81 -14.31 1.56
N LEU A 124 7.13 -13.79 2.73
CA LEU A 124 8.09 -12.71 2.90
C LEU A 124 9.48 -13.22 2.49
N TYR A 125 9.87 -12.95 1.24
CA TYR A 125 11.23 -13.20 0.79
C TYR A 125 12.09 -12.02 1.21
N GLU A 126 12.67 -12.09 2.39
CA GLU A 126 13.93 -11.39 2.65
C GLU A 126 15.01 -12.16 1.88
N ARG A 127 15.65 -11.50 0.92
CA ARG A 127 16.94 -11.93 0.37
C ARG A 127 17.99 -10.94 0.84
#